data_AF-A0A2E5G9J2-F1
#
_entry.id   AF-A0A2E5G9J2-F1
#
_cell.length_a   1.000
_cell.length_b   1.000
_cell.length_c   1.000
_cell.angle_alpha   90.00
_cell.angle_beta   90.00
_cell.angle_gamma   90.00
#
_symmetry.space_group_name_H-M   'P 1'
#
loop_
_entity.id
_entity.type
_entity.pdbx_description
1 polymer ?
#
loop_
_entity_poly.entity_id
_entity_poly.type
_entity_poly.pdbx_seq_one_letter_code
_entity_poly.pdbx_strand_id
1 'polypeptide(L)' 'MDFAFKKKNFILLITGVLFIATGLILMSGGASEDPEVFNYEIFNFRRLTLAPILITIGFIIEIFAIMLKFKD' A
#
# COMPACT_ATOMS: atom_id res chain seq x y z
N MET A 1 -25.49 18.06 -5.67
CA MET A 1 -24.34 17.13 -5.73
C MET A 1 -24.23 16.50 -4.36
N ASP A 2 -24.87 15.35 -4.14
CA ASP A 2 -24.58 14.56 -2.94
C ASP A 2 -23.13 14.09 -3.05
N PHE A 3 -22.26 14.56 -2.16
CA PHE A 3 -20.89 14.06 -2.12
C PHE A 3 -20.93 12.58 -1.77
N ALA A 4 -20.45 11.74 -2.70
CA ALA A 4 -20.37 10.29 -2.49
C ALA A 4 -19.50 9.91 -1.28
N PHE A 5 -18.62 10.81 -0.83
CA PHE A 5 -17.71 10.60 0.27
C PHE A 5 -17.86 11.68 1.35
N LYS A 6 -18.14 11.24 2.58
CA LYS A 6 -18.07 12.09 3.77
C LYS A 6 -16.62 12.24 4.23
N LYS A 7 -16.35 13.28 5.04
CA LYS A 7 -15.00 13.59 5.56
C LYS A 7 -14.30 12.38 6.20
N LYS A 8 -15.05 11.51 6.90
CA LYS A 8 -14.52 10.29 7.51
C LYS A 8 -14.04 9.26 6.47
N ASN A 9 -14.81 9.03 5.40
CA ASN A 9 -14.39 8.14 4.31
C ASN A 9 -13.14 8.65 3.62
N PHE A 10 -13.04 9.97 3.41
CA PHE A 10 -11.90 10.58 2.76
C PHE A 10 -10.60 10.39 3.57
N ILE A 11 -10.67 10.47 4.90
CA ILE A 11 -9.53 10.19 5.78
C ILE A 11 -9.11 8.71 5.67
N LEU A 12 -10.06 7.78 5.65
CA LEU A 12 -9.76 6.35 5.49
C LEU A 12 -9.15 6.05 4.12
N LEU A 13 -9.65 6.68 3.06
CA LEU A 13 -9.11 6.57 1.70
C LEU A 13 -7.66 7.06 1.65
N ILE A 14 -7.36 8.26 2.15
CA ILE A 14 -5.97 8.73 2.23
C ILE A 14 -5.08 7.77 3.02
N THR A 15 -5.61 7.23 4.12
CA THR A 15 -4.85 6.26 4.93
C THR A 15 -4.55 4.99 4.13
N GLY A 16 -5.51 4.45 3.38
CA GLY A 16 -5.33 3.30 2.49
C GLY A 16 -4.24 3.54 1.44
N VAL A 17 -4.33 4.67 0.74
CA VAL A 17 -3.30 5.10 -0.23
C VAL A 17 -1.91 5.20 0.41
N LEU A 18 -1.80 5.77 1.61
CA LEU A 18 -0.51 5.88 2.30
C LEU A 18 0.10 4.50 2.63
N PHE A 19 -0.71 3.52 3.02
CA PHE A 19 -0.25 2.15 3.24
C PHE A 19 0.25 1.50 1.94
N ILE A 20 -0.50 1.65 0.84
CA ILE A 20 -0.08 1.14 -0.48
C ILE A 20 1.22 1.80 -0.92
N ALA A 21 1.30 3.13 -0.86
CA ALA A 21 2.49 3.88 -1.25
C ALA A 21 3.71 3.47 -0.44
N THR A 22 3.56 3.33 0.89
CA THR A 22 4.65 2.87 1.76
C THR A 22 5.10 1.46 1.39
N GLY A 23 4.16 0.55 1.14
CA GLY A 23 4.48 -0.81 0.70
C GLY A 23 5.25 -0.83 -0.63
N LEU A 24 4.81 -0.04 -1.62
CA LEU A 24 5.52 0.10 -2.90
C LEU A 24 6.92 0.70 -2.74
N ILE A 25 7.08 1.72 -1.88
CA ILE A 25 8.40 2.31 -1.57
C ILE A 25 9.30 1.26 -0.92
N LEU A 26 8.81 0.44 0.01
CA LEU A 26 9.58 -0.61 0.64
C LEU A 26 10.02 -1.72 -0.33
N MET A 27 9.28 -1.91 -1.43
CA MET A 27 9.70 -2.80 -2.53
C MET A 27 10.85 -2.23 -3.35
N SER A 28 11.13 -0.92 -3.31
CA SER A 28 12.26 -0.35 -4.04
C SER A 28 13.62 -0.80 -3.47
N GLY A 29 14.62 -0.96 -4.34
CA GLY A 29 16.00 -1.34 -3.96
C GLY A 29 16.48 -2.68 -4.54
N GLY A 30 17.61 -3.20 -4.04
CA GLY A 30 18.21 -4.51 -4.39
C GLY A 30 18.33 -4.84 -5.88
N ALA A 31 18.33 -3.82 -6.75
CA ALA A 31 18.80 -3.99 -8.11
C ALA A 31 20.29 -4.35 -8.04
N SER A 32 20.74 -5.24 -8.90
CA SER A 32 22.17 -5.47 -9.03
C SER A 32 22.81 -4.29 -9.76
N GLU A 33 23.97 -3.84 -9.30
CA GLU A 33 24.78 -2.86 -10.03
C GLU A 33 25.40 -3.49 -11.29
N ASP A 34 25.61 -4.81 -11.27
CA ASP A 34 26.09 -5.60 -12.41
C ASP A 34 25.01 -6.61 -12.84
N PRO A 35 24.42 -6.48 -14.05
CA PRO A 35 23.39 -7.38 -14.56
C PRO A 35 23.81 -8.86 -14.65
N GLU A 36 25.12 -9.14 -14.71
CA GLU A 36 25.66 -10.51 -14.80
C GLU A 36 25.74 -11.19 -13.42
N VAL A 37 25.60 -10.42 -12.33
CA VAL A 37 25.67 -10.91 -10.95
C VAL A 37 24.30 -10.87 -10.30
N PHE A 38 23.87 -12.00 -9.76
CA PHE A 38 22.61 -12.10 -9.02
C PHE A 38 22.74 -11.49 -7.62
N ASN A 39 21.99 -10.40 -7.35
CA ASN A 39 21.96 -9.78 -6.02
C ASN A 39 20.91 -10.47 -5.11
N TYR A 40 21.37 -11.21 -4.09
CA TYR A 40 20.49 -11.88 -3.12
C TYR A 40 19.70 -10.93 -2.21
N GLU A 41 20.04 -9.64 -2.16
CA GLU A 41 19.28 -8.62 -1.40
C GLU A 41 17.86 -8.42 -1.92
N ILE A 42 17.55 -8.93 -3.13
CA ILE A 42 16.16 -9.00 -3.60
C ILE A 42 15.28 -9.86 -2.68
N PHE A 43 15.85 -10.90 -2.05
CA PHE A 43 15.16 -11.79 -1.13
C PHE A 43 15.19 -11.31 0.33
N ASN A 44 15.14 -9.99 0.53
CA ASN A 44 15.01 -9.44 1.86
C ASN A 44 13.57 -9.60 2.38
N PHE A 45 13.42 -10.00 3.64
CA PHE A 45 12.13 -10.11 4.35
C PHE A 45 11.23 -8.87 4.18
N ARG A 46 11.83 -7.67 4.19
CA ARG A 46 11.14 -6.39 4.00
C ARG A 46 10.40 -6.32 2.67
N ARG A 47 11.01 -6.86 1.60
CA ARG A 47 10.51 -6.76 0.22
C ARG A 47 9.60 -7.93 -0.12
N LEU A 48 9.95 -9.13 0.34
CA LEU A 48 9.21 -10.34 0.04
C LEU A 48 7.93 -10.47 0.88
N THR A 49 7.96 -9.98 2.13
CA THR A 49 6.88 -10.22 3.10
C THR A 49 6.24 -8.92 3.58
N LEU A 50 7.03 -8.01 4.17
CA LEU A 50 6.48 -6.82 4.82
C LEU A 50 5.79 -5.87 3.83
N ALA A 51 6.43 -5.62 2.69
CA ALA A 51 5.88 -4.73 1.67
C ALA A 51 4.56 -5.24 1.05
N PRO A 52 4.45 -6.51 0.59
CA PRO A 52 3.17 -7.04 0.12
C PRO A 52 2.06 -7.03 1.17
N ILE A 53 2.38 -7.28 2.44
CA ILE A 53 1.41 -7.20 3.53
C ILE A 53 0.88 -5.77 3.69
N LEU A 54 1.76 -4.76 3.66
CA LEU A 54 1.34 -3.36 3.75
C LEU A 54 0.45 -2.93 2.59
N ILE A 55 0.79 -3.36 1.37
CA ILE A 55 -0.04 -3.10 0.18
C ILE A 55 -1.42 -3.75 0.34
N THR A 56 -1.46 -5.00 0.81
CA THR A 56 -2.71 -5.75 1.03
C THR A 56 -3.59 -5.07 2.07
N ILE A 57 -2.99 -4.63 3.19
CA ILE A 57 -3.70 -3.86 4.23
C ILE A 57 -4.24 -2.55 3.65
N GLY A 58 -3.46 -1.86 2.84
CA GLY A 58 -3.89 -0.65 2.15
C GLY A 58 -5.12 -0.87 1.28
N PHE A 59 -5.12 -1.93 0.45
CA PHE A 59 -6.30 -2.29 -0.35
C PHE A 59 -7.52 -2.68 0.50
N ILE A 60 -7.32 -3.38 1.61
CA ILE A 60 -8.42 -3.70 2.54
C ILE A 60 -9.02 -2.39 3.10
N ILE A 61 -8.18 -1.44 3.51
CA ILE A 61 -8.63 -0.13 4.00
C ILE A 61 -9.41 0.62 2.91
N GLU A 62 -8.94 0.63 1.66
CA GLU A 62 -9.64 1.24 0.52
C GLU A 62 -11.02 0.63 0.30
N ILE A 63 -11.11 -0.70 0.31
CA ILE A 63 -12.38 -1.42 0.18
C ILE A 63 -13.32 -0.99 1.31
N PHE A 64 -12.85 -0.95 2.56
CA PHE A 64 -13.67 -0.46 3.67
C PHE A 64 -14.04 1.01 3.52
N ALA A 65 -13.13 1.89 3.11
CA ALA A 65 -13.39 3.32 2.93
C ALA A 65 -14.51 3.59 1.91
N ILE A 66 -14.57 2.77 0.86
CA ILE A 66 -15.59 2.85 -0.20
C ILE A 66 -16.90 2.17 0.23
N MET A 67 -16.81 0.97 0.82
CA MET A 67 -17.99 0.20 1.21
C MET A 67 -18.71 0.76 2.44
N LEU A 68 -17.98 1.38 3.39
CA LEU A 68 -18.59 1.95 4.59
C LEU A 68 -19.36 3.21 4.21
N LYS A 69 -20.68 3.06 4.04
CA LYS A 69 -21.58 4.20 4.07
C LYS A 69 -21.66 4.70 5.51
N PHE A 70 -20.81 5.66 5.88
CA PHE A 70 -20.97 6.40 7.12
C PHE A 70 -22.30 7.14 7.05
N LYS A 71 -23.32 6.55 7.65
CA LYS A 71 -24.54 7.25 8.03
C LYS A 71 -24.11 8.22 9.12
N ASP A 72 -24.35 9.52 8.89
CA ASP A 72 -24.17 10.48 9.98
C ASP A 72 -25.23 10.19 11.04
#